data_AF-A0A7W0PT86-F1
#
_entry.id   AF-A0A7W0PT86-F1
#
_cell.length_a   1.000
_cell.length_b   1.000
_cell.length_c   1.000
_cell.angle_alpha   90.00
_cell.angle_beta   90.00
_cell.angle_gamma   90.00
#
_symmetry.space_group_name_H-M   'P 1'
#
loop_
_entity.id
_entity.type
_entity.pdbx_description
1 polymer ?
#
loop_
_entity_poly.entity_id
_entity_poly.type
_entity_poly.pdbx_seq_one_letter_code
_entity_poly.pdbx_strand_id
1 'polypeptide(L)'
;EMERLGFYVCVADLEDELIRALGAWSVEQVAETQGDLGSFRTLQKQPAWQGRTTEEQLRRWMGSGGRRKIRYARLLVEALDLSQVPRPLDRVLAHVSMSA
;
A
#
# COMPACT_ATOMS: atom_id res chain seq x y z
N GLU A 1 -19.17 -12.72 -7.95
CA GLU A 1 -19.07 -14.17 -8.26
C GLU A 1 -17.80 -14.77 -7.66
N MET A 2 -16.63 -14.19 -7.95
CA MET A 2 -15.33 -14.64 -7.43
C MET A 2 -15.22 -14.69 -5.89
N GLU A 3 -15.81 -13.74 -5.17
CA GLU A 3 -15.76 -13.74 -3.69
C GLU A 3 -16.44 -14.96 -3.06
N ARG A 4 -17.48 -15.52 -3.71
CA ARG A 4 -18.12 -16.76 -3.23
C ARG A 4 -17.22 -17.99 -3.41
N LEU A 5 -16.24 -17.90 -4.30
CA LEU A 5 -15.24 -18.92 -4.55
C LEU A 5 -13.98 -18.71 -3.68
N GLY A 6 -14.00 -17.76 -2.74
CA GLY A 6 -12.86 -17.46 -1.87
C GLY A 6 -11.80 -16.54 -2.49
N PHE A 7 -12.05 -15.96 -3.67
CA PHE A 7 -11.13 -15.02 -4.31
C PHE A 7 -11.51 -13.57 -4.02
N TYR A 8 -10.61 -12.83 -3.36
CA TYR A 8 -10.77 -11.44 -2.99
C TYR A 8 -9.73 -10.58 -3.71
N VAL A 9 -10.20 -9.60 -4.49
CA VAL A 9 -9.37 -8.90 -5.48
C VAL A 9 -9.10 -7.46 -5.01
N CYS A 10 -7.84 -7.04 -5.04
CA CYS A 10 -7.47 -5.65 -4.82
C CYS A 10 -7.97 -4.78 -5.99
N VAL A 11 -8.34 -3.53 -5.72
CA VAL A 11 -8.78 -2.59 -6.77
C VAL A 11 -7.69 -2.42 -7.83
N ALA A 12 -6.45 -2.24 -7.40
CA ALA A 12 -5.32 -2.08 -8.32
C ALA A 12 -4.11 -2.95 -7.96
N ASP A 13 -3.64 -2.92 -6.72
CA ASP A 13 -2.70 -3.88 -6.13
C ASP A 13 -2.70 -3.76 -4.60
N LEU A 14 -1.88 -4.56 -3.92
CA LEU A 14 -1.77 -4.54 -2.46
C LEU A 14 -1.30 -3.19 -1.93
N GLU A 15 -0.33 -2.55 -2.60
CA GLU A 15 0.17 -1.25 -2.17
C GLU A 15 -0.90 -0.17 -2.26
N ASP A 16 -1.74 -0.19 -3.30
CA ASP A 16 -2.90 0.70 -3.43
C ASP A 16 -3.88 0.54 -2.26
N GLU A 17 -4.22 -0.70 -1.89
CA GLU A 17 -5.11 -0.97 -0.75
C GLU A 17 -4.53 -0.43 0.56
N LEU A 18 -3.24 -0.68 0.81
CA LEU A 18 -2.55 -0.24 2.02
C LEU A 18 -2.42 1.28 2.09
N ILE A 19 -2.11 1.94 0.96
CA ILE A 19 -2.02 3.41 0.88
C ILE A 19 -3.40 4.04 1.12
N ARG A 20 -4.48 3.47 0.56
CA ARG A 20 -5.84 3.97 0.81
C ARG A 20 -6.29 3.79 2.25
N ALA A 21 -5.89 2.70 2.91
CA ALA A 21 -6.22 2.45 4.31
C ALA A 21 -5.44 3.38 5.27
N LEU A 22 -4.14 3.58 5.02
CA LEU A 22 -3.28 4.40 5.87
C LEU A 22 -3.41 5.91 5.62
N GLY A 23 -3.71 6.28 4.38
CA GLY A 23 -3.61 7.65 3.86
C GLY A 23 -2.18 8.06 3.55
N ALA A 24 -2.01 9.00 2.61
CA ALA A 24 -0.70 9.45 2.15
C ALA A 24 0.19 9.99 3.27
N TRP A 25 -0.37 10.74 4.22
CA TRP A 25 0.40 11.34 5.32
C TRP A 25 1.10 10.28 6.18
N SER A 26 0.37 9.25 6.63
CA SER A 26 0.93 8.15 7.42
C SER A 26 2.02 7.40 6.65
N VAL A 27 1.81 7.20 5.35
CA VAL A 27 2.80 6.55 4.47
C VAL A 27 4.06 7.39 4.32
N GLU A 28 3.94 8.72 4.19
CA GLU A 28 5.08 9.64 4.19
C GLU A 28 5.84 9.58 5.52
N GLN A 29 5.16 9.50 6.67
CA GLN A 29 5.80 9.31 7.97
C GLN A 29 6.58 7.98 8.04
N VAL A 30 6.01 6.88 7.54
CA VAL A 30 6.75 5.62 7.41
C VAL A 30 8.00 5.83 6.55
N ALA A 31 7.90 6.49 5.39
CA ALA A 31 9.06 6.78 4.55
C ALA A 31 10.11 7.68 5.24
N GLU A 32 9.68 8.64 6.05
CA GLU A 32 10.56 9.49 6.86
C GLU A 32 11.34 8.68 7.89
N THR A 33 10.67 7.83 8.68
CA THR A 33 11.33 6.97 9.68
C THR A 33 12.36 6.01 9.08
N GLN A 34 12.17 5.64 7.80
CA GLN A 34 13.07 4.79 7.05
C GLN A 34 14.23 5.55 6.38
N GLY A 35 14.28 6.88 6.50
CA GLY A 35 15.28 7.74 5.84
C GLY A 35 15.06 7.92 4.33
N ASP A 36 13.89 7.54 3.83
CA ASP A 36 13.60 7.36 2.41
C ASP A 36 12.80 8.53 1.80
N LEU A 37 12.28 9.44 2.64
CA LEU A 37 11.44 10.57 2.22
C LEU A 37 12.13 11.46 1.16
N GLY A 38 13.44 11.68 1.25
CA GLY A 38 14.18 12.46 0.26
C GLY A 38 14.11 11.86 -1.15
N SER A 39 14.12 10.52 -1.26
CA SER A 39 13.96 9.83 -2.54
C SER A 39 12.53 9.95 -3.08
N PHE A 40 11.53 9.99 -2.20
CA PHE A 40 10.15 10.27 -2.59
C PHE A 40 10.01 11.70 -3.11
N ARG A 41 10.52 12.71 -2.39
CA ARG A 41 10.55 14.11 -2.85
C ARG A 41 11.25 14.28 -4.21
N THR A 42 12.25 13.46 -4.49
CA THR A 42 12.93 13.46 -5.80
C THR A 42 11.99 12.99 -6.92
N LEU A 43 11.16 11.98 -6.66
CA LEU A 43 10.13 11.53 -7.62
C LEU A 43 9.07 12.61 -7.85
N GLN A 44 8.62 13.31 -6.81
CA GLN A 44 7.60 14.37 -6.95
C GLN A 44 8.05 15.52 -7.85
N LYS A 45 9.36 15.78 -7.95
CA LYS A 45 9.94 16.81 -8.83
C LYS A 45 9.87 16.42 -10.33
N GLN A 46 9.67 15.14 -10.65
CA GLN A 46 9.63 14.68 -12.04
C GLN A 46 8.38 15.21 -12.75
N PRO A 47 8.49 15.79 -13.96
CA PRO A 47 7.36 16.39 -14.68
C PRO A 47 6.16 15.44 -14.86
N ALA A 48 6.42 14.15 -15.10
CA ALA A 48 5.36 13.14 -15.29
C ALA A 48 4.49 12.89 -14.06
N TRP A 49 4.96 13.29 -12.86
CA TRP A 49 4.30 13.08 -11.58
C TRP A 49 3.74 14.36 -10.97
N GLN A 50 4.03 15.52 -11.57
CA GLN A 50 3.44 16.79 -11.16
C GLN A 50 1.92 16.76 -11.44
N GLY A 51 1.12 17.16 -10.45
CA GLY A 51 -0.35 17.18 -10.54
C GLY A 51 -1.06 15.84 -10.29
N ARG A 52 -0.33 14.73 -10.15
CA ARG A 52 -0.87 13.45 -9.66
C ARG A 52 -1.14 13.52 -8.16
N THR A 53 -2.04 12.68 -7.64
CA THR A 53 -2.26 12.62 -6.19
C THR A 53 -1.03 12.07 -5.47
N THR A 54 -0.87 12.40 -4.19
CA THR A 54 0.26 11.91 -3.40
C THR A 54 0.26 10.38 -3.32
N GLU A 55 -0.92 9.75 -3.25
CA GLU A 55 -1.09 8.30 -3.24
C GLU A 55 -0.58 7.66 -4.53
N GLU A 56 -0.92 8.21 -5.70
CA GLU A 56 -0.42 7.73 -6.99
C GLU A 56 1.12 7.82 -7.06
N GLN A 57 1.67 8.93 -6.58
CA GLN A 57 3.12 9.16 -6.54
C GLN A 57 3.82 8.17 -5.59
N LEU A 58 3.26 7.95 -4.39
CA LEU A 58 3.78 7.00 -3.40
C LEU A 58 3.79 5.58 -3.96
N ARG A 59 2.69 5.16 -4.59
CA ARG A 59 2.59 3.84 -5.22
C ARG A 59 3.64 3.65 -6.31
N ARG A 60 3.82 4.64 -7.19
CA ARG A 60 4.89 4.60 -8.20
C ARG A 60 6.27 4.50 -7.56
N TRP A 61 6.50 5.32 -6.54
CA TRP A 61 7.78 5.43 -5.87
C TRP A 61 8.19 4.12 -5.20
N MET A 62 7.25 3.44 -4.54
CA MET A 62 7.46 2.09 -4.00
C MET A 62 7.72 1.06 -5.11
N GLY A 63 7.03 1.21 -6.25
CA GLY A 63 7.23 0.39 -7.44
C GLY A 63 8.52 0.68 -8.24
N SER A 64 9.37 1.62 -7.82
CA SER A 64 10.59 1.99 -8.55
C SER A 64 11.79 1.03 -8.36
N GLY A 65 11.51 -0.22 -7.96
CA GLY A 65 12.48 -1.31 -7.88
C GLY A 65 11.96 -2.45 -6.99
N GLY A 66 12.18 -3.70 -7.40
CA GLY A 66 11.58 -4.88 -6.75
C GLY A 66 11.87 -4.98 -5.24
N ARG A 67 13.07 -4.57 -4.80
CA ARG A 67 13.46 -4.57 -3.38
C ARG A 67 12.67 -3.57 -2.53
N ARG A 68 12.35 -2.39 -3.07
CA ARG A 68 11.59 -1.37 -2.34
C ARG A 68 10.14 -1.81 -2.16
N LYS A 69 9.53 -2.40 -3.21
CA LYS A 69 8.16 -2.89 -3.18
C LYS A 69 7.92 -3.87 -2.04
N ILE A 70 8.73 -4.94 -1.97
CA ILE A 70 8.61 -5.96 -0.91
C ILE A 70 8.86 -5.36 0.48
N ARG A 71 9.87 -4.49 0.63
CA ARG A 71 10.16 -3.83 1.91
C ARG A 71 8.98 -2.98 2.39
N TYR A 72 8.42 -2.15 1.51
CA TYR A 72 7.35 -1.23 1.88
C TYR A 72 6.03 -1.94 2.16
N ALA A 73 5.68 -2.99 1.42
CA ALA A 73 4.49 -3.79 1.74
C ALA A 73 4.51 -4.25 3.21
N ARG A 74 5.66 -4.71 3.73
CA ARG A 74 5.81 -5.09 5.14
C ARG A 74 5.65 -3.91 6.09
N LEU A 75 6.33 -2.80 5.82
CA LEU A 75 6.30 -1.61 6.68
C LEU A 75 4.90 -0.98 6.76
N LEU A 76 4.16 -0.97 5.65
CA LEU A 76 2.79 -0.47 5.64
C LEU A 76 1.86 -1.37 6.44
N VAL A 77 2.02 -2.70 6.36
CA VAL A 77 1.27 -3.63 7.20
C VAL A 77 1.61 -3.46 8.68
N GLU A 78 2.89 -3.23 9.04
CA GLU A 78 3.30 -2.96 10.43
C GLU A 78 2.71 -1.65 10.98
N ALA A 79 2.45 -0.66 10.11
CA ALA A 79 1.83 0.61 10.49
C ALA A 79 0.29 0.58 10.52
N LEU A 80 -0.33 -0.52 10.07
CA LEU A 80 -1.77 -0.62 9.89
C LEU A 80 -2.48 -0.99 11.20
N ASP A 81 -3.49 -0.20 11.57
CA ASP A 81 -4.42 -0.55 12.64
C ASP A 81 -5.30 -1.74 12.18
N LEU A 82 -5.47 -2.76 13.03
CA LEU A 82 -6.27 -3.95 12.71
C LEU A 82 -7.77 -3.64 12.48
N SER A 83 -8.25 -2.48 12.94
CA SER A 83 -9.59 -1.97 12.63
C SER A 83 -9.72 -1.35 11.23
N GLN A 84 -8.60 -1.12 10.54
CA GLN A 84 -8.51 -0.49 9.22
C GLN A 84 -7.98 -1.43 8.13
N VAL A 85 -8.03 -2.75 8.36
CA VAL A 85 -7.53 -3.74 7.39
C VAL A 85 -8.31 -3.62 6.06
N PRO A 86 -7.62 -3.52 4.90
CA PRO A 86 -8.30 -3.49 3.62
C PRO A 86 -9.22 -4.69 3.42
N ARG A 87 -10.43 -4.43 2.91
CA ARG A 87 -11.48 -5.44 2.72
C ARG A 87 -10.99 -6.73 2.03
N PRO A 88 -10.16 -6.70 0.97
CA PRO A 88 -9.68 -7.94 0.36
C PRO A 88 -8.85 -8.82 1.32
N LEU A 89 -8.04 -8.20 2.18
CA LEU A 89 -7.20 -8.88 3.18
C LEU A 89 -8.03 -9.40 4.35
N ASP A 90 -8.94 -8.58 4.88
CA ASP A 90 -9.86 -8.99 5.95
C ASP A 90 -10.69 -10.22 5.53
N ARG A 91 -11.23 -10.18 4.31
CA ARG A 91 -12.05 -11.25 3.77
C ARG A 91 -11.28 -12.55 3.51
N VAL A 92 -10.05 -12.47 2.97
CA VAL A 92 -9.25 -13.68 2.75
C VAL A 92 -8.86 -14.33 4.07
N LEU A 93 -8.48 -13.54 5.08
CA LEU A 93 -8.15 -14.05 6.41
C LEU A 93 -9.36 -14.71 7.07
N ALA A 94 -10.52 -14.05 7.05
CA ALA A 94 -11.76 -14.63 7.56
C ALA A 94 -12.12 -15.95 6.86
N HIS A 95 -11.97 -16.02 5.54
CA HIS A 95 -12.28 -17.22 4.76
C HIS A 95 -11.39 -18.42 5.12
N VAL A 96 -10.08 -18.21 5.24
CA VAL A 96 -9.15 -19.30 5.57
C VAL A 96 -9.20 -19.69 7.05
N SER A 97 -9.54 -18.76 7.95
CA SER A 97 -9.71 -19.06 9.37
C SER A 97 -11.01 -19.81 9.68
N MET A 98 -12.05 -19.67 8.85
CA MET A 98 -13.29 -20.45 8.98
C MET A 98 -13.21 -21.83 8.32
N SER A 99 -12.19 -22.06 7.48
CA SER A 99 -11.99 -23.32 6.74
C SER A 99 -10.99 -24.27 7.40
N ALA A 100 -10.43 -23.88 8.55
CA ALA A 100 -9.54 -24.67 9.40
C ALA A 100 -10.33 -25.35 10.53
#